data_AF-A0A382V7L4-F1
#
_entry.id   AF-A0A382V7L4-F1
#
_cell.length_a   1.000
_cell.length_b   1.000
_cell.length_c   1.000
_cell.angle_alpha   90.00
_cell.angle_beta   90.00
_cell.angle_gamma   90.00
#
_symmetry.space_group_name_H-M   'P 1'
#
loop_
_entity.id
_entity.type
_entity.pdbx_description
1 polymer ?
#
loop_
_entity_poly.entity_id
_entity_poly.type
_entity_poly.pdbx_seq_one_letter_code
_entity_poly.pdbx_strand_id
1 'polypeptide(L)'
;VAEAPKNKVEGLEEKVHVWPYLVRLEFLCALFVAIALTVWSIVIDAPLEEAANPTKTPNPSKAPWYFLGLQDILVYFDPWFAGVIAPVLIIVGLMLIPYLDINPKGNGYYTYHERKVAIWVYSFGF
;
A
#
# COMPACT_ATOMS: atom_id res chain seq x y z
N VAL A 1 -30.90 -35.95 -3.01
CA VAL A 1 -29.94 -36.15 -1.90
C VAL A 1 -30.10 -34.95 -0.99
N ALA A 2 -30.64 -35.16 0.21
CA ALA A 2 -31.00 -34.09 1.13
C ALA A 2 -29.73 -33.34 1.59
N GLU A 3 -29.72 -32.01 1.43
CA GLU A 3 -28.67 -31.16 1.99
C GLU A 3 -28.79 -31.19 3.52
N ALA A 4 -27.70 -31.62 4.17
CA ALA A 4 -27.63 -31.68 5.63
C ALA A 4 -27.72 -30.27 6.24
N PRO A 5 -28.45 -30.09 7.36
CA PRO A 5 -28.57 -28.78 7.99
C PRO A 5 -27.21 -28.37 8.56
N LYS A 6 -26.60 -27.34 7.98
CA LYS A 6 -25.38 -26.73 8.52
C LYS A 6 -25.74 -26.01 9.83
N ASN A 7 -25.24 -26.54 10.95
CA ASN A 7 -25.24 -25.84 12.22
C ASN A 7 -24.61 -24.45 12.02
N LYS A 8 -25.43 -23.40 12.18
CA LYS A 8 -24.96 -22.02 12.21
C LYS A 8 -24.09 -21.85 13.45
N VAL A 9 -22.78 -21.82 13.25
CA VAL A 9 -21.84 -21.36 14.27
C VAL A 9 -22.01 -19.85 14.34
N GLU A 10 -22.65 -19.34 15.40
CA GLU A 10 -22.80 -17.91 15.66
C GLU A 10 -21.42 -17.24 15.66
N GLY A 11 -21.19 -16.31 14.72
CA GLY A 11 -19.97 -15.50 14.65
C GLY A 11 -19.13 -15.65 13.38
N LEU A 12 -19.46 -16.56 12.45
CA LEU A 12 -18.84 -16.60 11.13
C LEU A 12 -19.70 -15.83 10.13
N GLU A 13 -19.17 -14.70 9.65
CA GLU A 13 -19.78 -13.94 8.55
C GLU A 13 -20.12 -14.86 7.38
N GLU A 14 -21.26 -14.61 6.75
CA GLU A 14 -21.75 -15.40 5.62
C GLU A 14 -20.74 -15.30 4.46
N LYS A 15 -20.02 -16.40 4.21
CA LYS A 15 -19.02 -16.45 3.13
C LYS A 15 -19.74 -16.47 1.79
N VAL A 16 -19.59 -15.39 1.03
CA VAL A 16 -20.11 -15.26 -0.33
C VAL A 16 -19.11 -15.87 -1.33
N HIS A 17 -19.63 -16.49 -2.40
CA HIS A 17 -18.78 -16.99 -3.47
C HIS A 17 -18.03 -15.85 -4.18
N VAL A 18 -16.72 -16.02 -4.39
CA VAL A 18 -15.85 -15.05 -5.08
C VAL A 18 -16.37 -14.75 -6.49
N TRP A 19 -16.76 -15.80 -7.21
CA TRP A 19 -17.49 -15.68 -8.47
C TRP A 19 -19.00 -15.75 -8.20
N PRO A 20 -19.82 -14.83 -8.73
CA PRO A 20 -19.47 -13.70 -9.59
C PRO A 20 -19.28 -12.36 -8.84
N TYR A 21 -19.47 -12.35 -7.51
CA TYR A 21 -19.64 -11.10 -6.74
C TYR A 21 -18.36 -10.26 -6.66
N LEU A 22 -17.24 -10.84 -6.23
CA LEU A 22 -15.97 -10.13 -6.12
C LEU A 22 -15.37 -9.83 -7.50
N VAL A 23 -15.36 -10.83 -8.38
CA VAL A 23 -14.72 -10.72 -9.71
C VAL A 23 -15.36 -9.64 -10.58
N ARG A 24 -16.69 -9.47 -10.53
CA ARG A 24 -17.36 -8.39 -11.26
C ARG A 24 -16.93 -7.01 -10.77
N LEU A 25 -16.78 -6.84 -9.45
CA LEU A 25 -16.37 -5.57 -8.86
C LEU A 25 -14.91 -5.26 -9.20
N GLU A 26 -14.01 -6.23 -9.05
CA GLU A 26 -12.60 -6.09 -9.43
C GLU A 26 -12.44 -5.76 -10.92
N PHE A 27 -13.23 -6.41 -11.79
CA PHE A 27 -13.21 -6.13 -13.22
C PHE A 27 -13.66 -4.70 -13.55
N LEU A 28 -14.71 -4.19 -12.88
CA LEU A 28 -15.16 -2.80 -13.04
C LEU A 28 -14.11 -1.80 -12.54
N CYS A 29 -13.49 -2.06 -11.39
CA CYS A 29 -12.39 -1.24 -10.87
C CYS A 29 -11.20 -1.24 -11.83
N ALA A 30 -10.81 -2.41 -12.35
CA ALA A 30 -9.73 -2.54 -13.31
C ALA A 30 -10.01 -1.76 -14.61
N LEU A 31 -11.24 -1.85 -15.12
CA LEU A 31 -11.65 -1.09 -16.30
C LEU A 31 -11.58 0.43 -16.05
N PHE A 32 -12.06 0.89 -14.88
CA PHE A 32 -12.00 2.30 -14.51
C PHE A 32 -10.55 2.80 -14.42
N VAL A 33 -9.67 2.06 -13.74
CA VAL A 33 -8.25 2.39 -13.62
C VAL A 33 -7.57 2.37 -15.00
N ALA A 34 -7.88 1.40 -15.85
CA ALA A 34 -7.32 1.31 -17.20
C ALA A 34 -7.74 2.51 -18.06
N ILE A 35 -9.01 2.91 -18.00
CA ILE A 35 -9.49 4.11 -18.71
C ILE A 35 -8.80 5.36 -18.17
N ALA A 36 -8.72 5.52 -16.85
CA ALA A 36 -8.08 6.67 -16.22
C ALA A 36 -6.60 6.80 -16.62
N LEU A 37 -5.84 5.69 -16.56
CA LEU A 37 -4.44 5.66 -17.00
C LEU A 37 -4.28 5.91 -18.50
N THR A 38 -5.20 5.38 -19.32
CA THR A 38 -5.18 5.61 -20.78
C THR A 38 -5.41 7.09 -21.12
N VAL A 39 -6.42 7.71 -20.50
CA VAL A 39 -6.69 9.14 -20.67
C VAL A 39 -5.50 9.97 -20.19
N TRP A 40 -4.94 9.65 -19.03
CA TRP A 40 -3.76 10.33 -18.49
C TRP A 40 -2.56 10.24 -19.44
N SER A 41 -2.31 9.05 -20.03
CA SER A 41 -1.21 8.81 -20.97
C SER A 41 -1.36 9.57 -22.28
N ILE A 42 -2.58 9.95 -22.69
CA ILE A 42 -2.81 10.74 -23.90
C ILE A 42 -2.66 12.24 -23.61
N VAL A 43 -3.06 12.68 -22.41
CA VAL A 43 -3.06 14.10 -22.04
C VAL A 43 -1.67 14.58 -21.62
N ILE A 44 -0.85 13.70 -21.03
CA ILE A 44 0.46 14.05 -20.48
C ILE A 44 1.52 13.14 -21.09
N ASP A 45 2.40 13.73 -21.90
CA ASP A 45 3.58 13.04 -22.41
C ASP A 45 4.51 12.64 -21.27
N ALA A 46 5.06 11.43 -21.37
CA ALA A 46 6.08 10.97 -20.43
C ALA A 46 7.34 11.84 -20.60
N PRO A 47 7.88 12.45 -19.53
CA PRO A 47 9.14 13.16 -19.58
C PRO A 47 10.29 12.14 -19.67
N LEU A 48 10.52 11.61 -20.86
CA LEU A 48 11.61 10.68 -21.14
C LEU A 48 12.91 11.46 -21.40
N GLU A 49 13.98 11.09 -20.69
CA GLU A 49 15.32 11.64 -20.92
C GLU A 49 16.00 11.00 -22.14
N GLU A 50 17.09 11.60 -22.61
CA GLU A 50 17.93 11.03 -23.68
C GLU A 50 18.49 9.66 -23.30
N ALA A 51 18.92 8.88 -24.29
CA ALA A 51 19.56 7.59 -24.05
C ALA A 51 20.77 7.73 -23.11
N ALA A 52 20.87 6.81 -22.15
CA ALA A 52 21.85 6.89 -21.08
C ALA A 52 23.29 7.01 -21.61
N ASN A 53 24.01 8.04 -21.15
CA ASN A 53 25.41 8.26 -21.48
C ASN A 53 26.28 8.10 -20.21
N PRO A 54 27.14 7.07 -20.11
CA PRO A 54 27.95 6.84 -18.92
C PRO A 54 29.02 7.92 -18.69
N THR A 55 29.31 8.76 -19.70
CA THR A 55 30.29 9.85 -19.59
C THR A 55 29.70 11.18 -19.14
N LYS A 56 28.36 11.28 -19.04
CA LYS A 56 27.65 12.48 -18.61
C LYS A 56 26.64 12.14 -17.53
N THR A 57 26.84 12.67 -16.33
CA THR A 57 25.84 12.62 -15.26
C THR A 57 24.82 13.73 -15.47
N PRO A 58 23.51 13.42 -15.64
CA PRO A 58 22.49 14.44 -15.78
C PRO A 58 22.34 15.26 -14.48
N ASN A 59 22.20 16.58 -14.62
CA ASN A 59 21.90 17.51 -13.54
C ASN A 59 20.64 18.29 -13.95
N PRO A 60 19.45 18.07 -13.35
CA PRO A 60 19.22 17.42 -12.06
C PRO A 60 18.89 15.91 -12.17
N SER A 61 19.59 15.09 -11.37
CA SER A 61 19.24 13.67 -11.19
C SER A 61 18.19 13.55 -10.08
N LYS A 62 16.91 13.65 -10.43
CA LYS A 62 15.79 13.40 -9.50
C LYS A 62 15.25 12.01 -9.74
N ALA A 63 15.22 11.19 -8.70
CA ALA A 63 14.59 9.88 -8.78
C ALA A 63 13.05 10.01 -8.81
N PRO A 64 12.34 8.93 -9.20
CA PRO A 64 10.89 8.92 -9.27
C PRO A 64 10.20 9.35 -7.97
N TRP A 65 8.97 9.89 -8.09
CA TRP A 65 8.23 10.50 -6.98
C TRP A 65 7.97 9.57 -5.79
N TYR A 66 7.84 8.26 -6.01
CA TYR A 66 7.68 7.27 -4.93
C TYR A 66 8.97 7.07 -4.10
N PHE A 67 10.11 7.56 -4.59
CA PHE A 67 11.36 7.67 -3.86
C PHE A 67 11.65 9.08 -3.35
N LEU A 68 10.74 10.04 -3.52
CA LEU A 68 10.98 11.43 -3.10
C LEU A 68 11.34 11.52 -1.62
N GLY A 69 10.60 10.81 -0.75
CA GLY A 69 10.91 10.78 0.68
C GLY A 69 12.29 10.19 1.01
N LEU A 70 12.74 9.19 0.25
CA LEU A 70 14.09 8.63 0.41
C LEU A 70 15.16 9.61 -0.07
N GLN A 71 14.92 10.29 -1.20
CA GLN A 71 15.80 11.31 -1.74
C GLN A 71 15.96 12.49 -0.79
N ASP A 72 14.87 12.94 -0.18
CA ASP A 72 14.91 14.02 0.81
C ASP A 72 15.78 13.62 2.00
N ILE A 73 15.63 12.40 2.52
CA ILE A 73 16.47 11.90 3.64
C ILE A 73 17.95 11.80 3.21
N LEU A 74 18.26 11.41 1.97
CA LEU A 74 19.63 11.36 1.45
C LEU A 74 20.29 12.75 1.33
N VAL A 75 19.51 13.82 1.16
CA VAL A 75 20.04 15.19 1.11
C VAL A 75 20.45 15.67 2.51
N TYR A 76 19.73 15.26 3.54
CA TYR A 76 19.93 15.75 4.92
C TYR A 76 20.77 14.83 5.82
N PHE A 77 20.90 13.54 5.49
CA PHE A 77 21.60 12.54 6.31
C PHE A 77 22.68 11.79 5.52
N ASP A 78 23.61 11.16 6.24
CA ASP A 78 24.62 10.30 5.64
C ASP A 78 23.98 9.18 4.78
N PRO A 79 24.53 8.88 3.58
CA PRO A 79 23.97 7.90 2.67
C PRO A 79 23.75 6.51 3.28
N TRP A 80 24.61 6.12 4.23
CA TRP A 80 24.47 4.87 4.97
C TRP A 80 23.22 4.85 5.86
N PHE A 81 22.94 5.93 6.58
CA PHE A 81 21.77 6.01 7.45
C PHE A 81 20.48 6.08 6.60
N ALA A 82 20.46 6.96 5.60
CA ALA A 82 19.32 7.17 4.72
C ALA A 82 19.00 5.95 3.84
N GLY A 83 20.03 5.29 3.30
CA GLY A 83 19.87 4.19 2.35
C GLY A 83 19.70 2.81 2.99
N VAL A 84 20.23 2.60 4.20
CA VAL A 84 20.24 1.28 4.85
C VAL A 84 19.48 1.29 6.16
N ILE A 85 19.86 2.14 7.11
CA ILE A 85 19.30 2.10 8.47
C ILE A 85 17.81 2.47 8.46
N ALA A 86 17.42 3.57 7.82
CA ALA A 86 16.04 4.03 7.82
C ALA A 86 15.07 3.04 7.15
N PRO A 87 15.35 2.49 5.94
CA PRO A 87 14.50 1.46 5.35
C PRO A 87 14.38 0.20 6.19
N VAL A 88 15.48 -0.26 6.80
CA VAL A 88 15.48 -1.43 7.69
C VAL A 88 14.61 -1.18 8.92
N LEU A 89 14.70 -0.01 9.54
CA LEU A 89 13.86 0.37 10.67
C LEU A 89 12.37 0.43 10.30
N ILE A 90 12.02 0.93 9.11
CA ILE A 90 10.63 0.94 8.62
C ILE A 90 10.11 -0.50 8.48
N ILE A 91 10.88 -1.39 7.85
CA ILE A 91 10.48 -2.79 7.65
C ILE A 91 10.32 -3.50 9.00
N VAL A 92 11.29 -3.34 9.92
CA VAL A 92 11.20 -3.91 11.26
C VAL A 92 10.01 -3.34 12.04
N GLY A 93 9.76 -2.03 11.94
CA GLY A 93 8.60 -1.38 12.52
C GLY A 93 7.28 -1.97 12.02
N LEU A 94 7.15 -2.20 10.71
CA LEU A 94 5.97 -2.83 10.11
C LEU A 94 5.79 -4.28 10.58
N MET A 95 6.89 -5.04 10.71
CA MET A 95 6.85 -6.40 11.26
C MET A 95 6.48 -6.45 12.74
N LEU A 96 6.76 -5.38 13.49
CA LEU A 96 6.41 -5.27 14.90
C LEU A 96 4.93 -4.93 15.14
N ILE A 97 4.22 -4.37 14.16
CA ILE A 97 2.78 -4.03 14.28
C ILE A 97 1.93 -5.16 14.88
N PRO A 98 1.95 -6.41 14.37
CA PRO A 98 1.12 -7.49 14.93
C PRO A 98 1.49 -7.86 16.38
N TYR A 99 2.69 -7.55 16.84
CA TYR A 99 3.15 -7.82 18.21
C TYR A 99 2.83 -6.68 19.18
N LEU A 100 2.77 -5.44 18.67
CA LEU A 100 2.43 -4.26 19.45
C LEU A 100 0.91 -4.06 19.57
N ASP A 101 0.15 -4.40 18.53
CA ASP A 101 -1.31 -4.33 18.53
C ASP A 101 -1.94 -5.72 18.73
N ILE A 102 -2.02 -6.12 20.00
CA ILE A 102 -2.63 -7.39 20.43
C ILE A 102 -4.17 -7.34 20.50
N ASN A 103 -4.82 -6.22 20.12
CA ASN A 103 -6.27 -6.10 20.25
C ASN A 103 -6.98 -6.88 19.12
N PRO A 104 -7.78 -7.92 19.43
CA PRO A 104 -8.48 -8.70 18.42
C PRO A 104 -9.69 -7.98 17.80
N LYS A 105 -10.12 -6.85 18.38
CA LYS A 105 -11.26 -6.06 17.89
C LYS A 105 -10.87 -5.24 16.66
N GLY A 106 -11.80 -5.04 15.73
CA GLY A 106 -11.52 -4.34 14.47
C GLY A 106 -10.68 -5.12 13.47
N ASN A 107 -10.66 -6.45 13.56
CA ASN A 107 -10.11 -7.32 12.53
C ASN A 107 -11.24 -7.74 11.57
N GLY A 108 -11.09 -7.43 10.28
CA GLY A 108 -12.09 -7.76 9.25
C GLY A 108 -13.18 -6.70 9.01
N TYR A 109 -13.27 -5.65 9.84
CA TYR A 109 -14.21 -4.54 9.64
C TYR A 109 -13.60 -3.19 10.08
N TYR A 110 -14.06 -2.11 9.46
CA TYR A 110 -13.61 -0.75 9.81
C TYR A 110 -14.27 -0.27 11.11
N THR A 111 -13.48 -0.04 12.16
CA THR A 111 -13.94 0.50 13.45
C THR A 111 -12.96 1.56 13.96
N TYR A 112 -13.44 2.80 14.13
CA TYR A 112 -12.62 3.86 14.72
C TYR A 112 -12.66 3.80 16.26
N HIS A 113 -13.82 3.47 16.83
CA HIS A 113 -14.04 3.58 18.28
C HIS A 113 -13.24 2.57 19.10
N GLU A 114 -12.97 1.39 18.56
CA GLU A 114 -12.35 0.29 19.31
C GLU A 114 -10.82 0.27 19.22
N ARG A 115 -10.23 1.05 18.30
CA ARG A 115 -8.78 1.09 18.03
C ARG A 115 -8.23 2.51 17.84
N LYS A 116 -8.85 3.52 18.48
CA LYS A 116 -8.47 4.93 18.31
C LYS A 116 -6.96 5.17 18.41
N VAL A 117 -6.34 4.64 19.48
CA VAL A 117 -4.90 4.83 19.73
C VAL A 117 -4.05 4.18 18.65
N ALA A 118 -4.33 2.94 18.27
CA ALA A 118 -3.60 2.24 17.21
C ALA A 118 -3.75 2.93 15.85
N ILE A 119 -4.97 3.34 15.49
CA ILE A 119 -5.23 4.06 14.23
C ILE A 119 -4.44 5.37 14.18
N TRP A 120 -4.47 6.16 15.25
CA TRP A 120 -3.70 7.40 15.34
C TRP A 120 -2.19 7.16 15.22
N VAL A 121 -1.65 6.26 16.05
CA VAL A 121 -0.20 5.98 16.11
C VAL A 121 0.32 5.40 14.79
N TYR A 122 -0.42 4.49 14.14
CA TYR A 122 0.03 3.86 12.89
C TYR A 122 -0.21 4.70 11.65
N SER A 123 -1.21 5.59 11.65
CA SER A 123 -1.51 6.42 10.48
C SER A 123 -0.66 7.70 10.44
N PHE A 124 -0.31 8.26 11.61
CA PHE A 124 0.36 9.56 11.70
C PHE A 124 1.72 9.52 12.40
N GLY A 125 2.10 8.38 12.98
CA GLY A 125 3.26 8.32 13.88
C GLY A 125 2.93 8.91 15.26
N PHE A 126 3.94 8.98 16.12
CA PHE A 126 3.89 9.59 17.45
C PHE A 126 4.16 11.10 17.40
#